data_AF-A0AAV2Z4Y3-F1
#
_entry.id   AF-A0AAV2Z4Y3-F1
#
_cell.length_a   1.000
_cell.length_b   1.000
_cell.length_c   1.000
_cell.angle_alpha   90.00
_cell.angle_beta   90.00
_cell.angle_gamma   90.00
#
_symmetry.space_group_name_H-M   'P 1'
#
loop_
_entity.id
_entity.type
_entity.pdbx_description
1 polymer ?
#
loop_
_entity_poly.entity_id
_entity_poly.type
_entity_poly.pdbx_seq_one_letter_code
_entity_poly.pdbx_strand_id
1 'polypeptide(L)'
;MLRQANAIEPWKESGVMTAWDSIANTLQQLPQFGVRKDGKACHARFTLLIRHRRKNSTAALRRAGCDEEYEEKEQLLDDLIERIDAHATEVAAERTERIARNTRLENQVVCYVHDPR
;
A
#
# COMPACT_ATOMS: atom_id res chain seq x y z
N MET A 1 12.50 8.85 -3.68
CA MET A 1 11.50 7.81 -4.02
C MET A 1 10.46 7.63 -2.92
N LEU A 2 10.83 7.19 -1.70
CA LEU A 2 9.86 6.95 -0.61
C LEU A 2 8.99 8.17 -0.29
N ARG A 3 9.58 9.37 -0.20
CA ARG A 3 8.82 10.62 -0.01
C ARG A 3 7.77 10.86 -1.12
N GLN A 4 8.08 10.54 -2.37
CA GLN A 4 7.13 10.67 -3.48
C GLN A 4 6.04 9.59 -3.43
N ALA A 5 6.38 8.36 -3.06
CA ALA A 5 5.39 7.31 -2.84
C ALA A 5 4.44 7.66 -1.67
N ASN A 6 4.94 8.30 -0.61
CA ASN A 6 4.11 8.78 0.50
C ASN A 6 3.17 9.94 0.09
N ALA A 7 3.62 10.81 -0.82
CA ALA A 7 2.82 11.93 -1.30
C ALA A 7 1.72 11.51 -2.29
N ILE A 8 2.03 10.55 -3.17
CA ILE A 8 1.12 10.10 -4.23
C ILE A 8 0.21 8.95 -3.76
N GLU A 9 0.64 8.18 -2.75
CA GLU A 9 -0.08 7.02 -2.20
C GLU A 9 -0.57 6.05 -3.31
N PRO A 10 0.33 5.53 -4.17
CA PRO A 10 -0.03 4.79 -5.38
C PRO A 10 -0.86 3.53 -5.15
N TRP A 11 -0.93 3.00 -3.92
CA TRP A 11 -1.78 1.87 -3.53
C TRP A 11 -3.27 2.22 -3.39
N LYS A 12 -3.63 3.51 -3.33
CA LYS A 12 -5.02 3.99 -3.34
C LYS A 12 -5.55 4.28 -4.74
N GLU A 13 -4.66 4.38 -5.72
CA GLU A 13 -5.00 4.75 -7.10
C GLU A 13 -5.58 3.56 -7.88
N SER A 14 -6.62 3.83 -8.66
CA SER A 14 -7.21 2.82 -9.57
C SER A 14 -6.22 2.35 -10.65
N GLY A 15 -5.28 3.23 -11.03
CA GLY A 15 -4.19 2.96 -11.97
C GLY A 15 -2.83 2.90 -11.27
N VAL A 16 -2.63 1.92 -10.38
CA VAL A 16 -1.41 1.77 -9.56
C VAL A 16 -0.13 1.95 -10.37
N MET A 17 -0.01 1.31 -11.54
CA MET A 17 1.21 1.41 -12.35
C MET A 17 1.41 2.76 -13.02
N THR A 18 0.32 3.43 -13.41
CA THR A 18 0.36 4.82 -13.90
C THR A 18 0.86 5.76 -12.80
N ALA A 19 0.44 5.55 -11.55
CA ALA A 19 0.93 6.33 -10.41
C ALA A 19 2.45 6.11 -10.18
N TRP A 20 2.94 4.88 -10.34
CA TRP A 20 4.37 4.58 -10.28
C TRP A 20 5.17 5.18 -11.43
N ASP A 21 4.62 5.21 -12.65
CA ASP A 21 5.25 5.90 -13.79
C ASP A 21 5.34 7.41 -13.55
N SER A 22 4.30 8.00 -12.94
CA SER A 22 4.32 9.40 -12.50
C SER A 22 5.44 9.65 -11.47
N ILE A 23 5.53 8.80 -10.43
CA ILE A 23 6.63 8.85 -9.45
C ILE A 23 7.99 8.77 -10.15
N ALA A 24 8.15 7.82 -11.07
CA ALA A 24 9.40 7.64 -11.81
C ALA A 24 9.76 8.87 -12.66
N ASN A 25 8.77 9.51 -13.29
CA ASN A 25 8.97 10.73 -14.06
C ASN A 25 9.39 11.89 -13.16
N THR A 26 8.74 12.08 -12.00
CA THR A 26 9.12 13.11 -11.03
C THR A 26 10.54 12.90 -10.52
N LEU A 27 10.93 11.66 -10.22
CA LEU A 27 12.28 11.35 -9.76
C LEU A 27 13.34 11.64 -10.82
N GLN A 28 13.04 11.40 -12.11
CA GLN A 28 13.95 11.73 -13.22
C GLN A 28 14.22 13.23 -13.37
N GLN A 29 13.33 14.10 -12.88
CA GLN A 29 13.54 15.56 -12.92
C GLN A 29 14.45 16.07 -11.79
N LEU A 30 14.76 15.22 -10.79
CA LEU A 30 15.58 15.62 -9.65
C LEU A 30 17.08 15.41 -9.94
N PRO A 31 17.94 16.44 -9.81
CA PRO A 31 19.37 16.31 -10.08
C PRO A 31 20.08 15.23 -9.24
N GLN A 32 19.59 14.99 -8.01
CA GLN A 32 20.09 13.93 -7.14
C GLN A 32 19.79 12.50 -7.61
N PHE A 33 18.89 12.32 -8.58
CA PHE A 33 18.53 11.02 -9.14
C PHE A 33 19.27 10.80 -10.47
N GLY A 34 20.57 10.50 -10.38
CA GLY A 34 21.45 10.27 -11.55
C GLY A 34 21.18 8.98 -12.34
N VAL A 35 20.08 8.26 -12.08
CA VAL A 35 19.74 7.01 -12.78
C VAL A 35 18.28 7.03 -13.22
N ARG A 36 18.07 6.86 -14.53
CA ARG A 36 16.73 6.68 -15.10
C ARG A 36 16.13 5.37 -14.58
N LYS A 37 14.99 5.46 -13.89
CA LYS A 37 14.19 4.32 -13.45
C LYS A 37 12.80 4.44 -14.04
N ASP A 38 12.22 3.33 -14.46
CA ASP A 38 10.81 3.26 -14.86
C ASP A 38 9.91 3.01 -13.64
N GLY A 39 8.58 3.14 -13.81
CA GLY A 39 7.63 2.92 -12.71
C GLY A 39 7.74 1.50 -12.15
N LYS A 40 7.99 0.51 -13.00
CA LYS A 40 8.19 -0.89 -12.59
C LYS A 40 9.39 -1.06 -11.65
N ALA A 41 10.53 -0.45 -11.96
CA ALA A 41 11.71 -0.48 -11.10
C ALA A 41 11.46 0.27 -9.77
N CYS A 42 10.73 1.39 -9.81
CA CYS A 42 10.34 2.11 -8.60
C CYS A 42 9.45 1.26 -7.69
N HIS A 43 8.42 0.64 -8.26
CA HIS A 43 7.51 -0.27 -7.54
C HIS A 43 8.25 -1.48 -6.97
N ALA A 44 9.13 -2.12 -7.74
CA ALA A 44 9.92 -3.26 -7.28
C ALA A 44 10.85 -2.87 -6.12
N ARG A 45 11.51 -1.71 -6.23
CA ARG A 45 12.38 -1.20 -5.15
C ARG A 45 11.57 -0.86 -3.90
N PHE A 46 10.41 -0.23 -4.05
CA PHE A 46 9.51 0.09 -2.95
C PHE A 46 9.06 -1.17 -2.21
N THR A 47 8.54 -2.15 -2.95
CA THR A 47 8.09 -3.44 -2.40
C THR A 47 9.20 -4.16 -1.63
N LEU A 48 10.42 -4.13 -2.18
CA LEU A 48 11.59 -4.72 -1.52
C LEU A 48 11.91 -4.02 -0.19
N LEU A 49 11.87 -2.69 -0.16
CA LEU A 49 12.14 -1.90 1.06
C LEU A 49 11.09 -2.15 2.14
N ILE A 50 9.80 -2.15 1.78
CA ILE A 50 8.70 -2.46 2.70
C ILE A 50 8.85 -3.88 3.27
N ARG A 51 9.14 -4.87 2.42
CA ARG A 51 9.33 -6.26 2.85
C ARG A 51 10.52 -6.40 3.80
N HIS A 52 11.63 -5.72 3.47
CA HIS A 52 12.81 -5.72 4.32
C HIS A 52 12.53 -5.05 5.66
N ARG A 53 11.85 -3.90 5.67
CA ARG A 53 11.45 -3.22 6.92
C ARG A 53 10.54 -4.11 7.76
N ARG A 54 9.49 -4.72 7.19
CA ARG A 54 8.61 -5.64 7.93
C ARG A 54 9.40 -6.80 8.57
N LYS A 55 10.30 -7.42 7.80
CA LYS A 55 11.17 -8.49 8.32
C LYS A 55 12.12 -7.99 9.42
N ASN A 56 12.63 -6.77 9.26
CA ASN A 56 13.58 -6.17 10.17
C ASN A 56 12.95 -5.55 11.40
N SER A 57 11.75 -4.96 11.39
CA SER A 57 11.05 -4.53 12.61
C SER A 57 10.79 -5.73 13.52
N THR A 58 10.57 -6.92 12.93
CA THR A 58 10.51 -8.20 13.67
C THR A 58 11.86 -8.61 14.28
N ALA A 59 12.99 -8.19 13.68
CA ALA A 59 14.34 -8.53 14.11
C ALA A 59 15.06 -7.42 14.94
N ALA A 60 14.66 -6.15 14.78
CA ALA A 60 15.28 -4.93 15.29
C ALA A 60 14.79 -4.55 16.69
N LEU A 61 13.69 -5.14 17.18
CA LEU A 61 13.42 -5.26 18.63
C LEU A 61 14.62 -5.81 19.43
N ARG A 62 15.64 -6.39 18.76
CA ARG A 62 16.80 -7.02 19.36
C ARG A 62 18.10 -6.20 19.32
N ARG A 63 18.18 -5.06 18.63
CA ARG A 63 19.44 -4.29 18.52
C ARG A 63 19.21 -2.87 18.00
N ALA A 64 19.23 -1.88 18.88
CA ALA A 64 19.21 -0.47 18.53
C ALA A 64 20.61 0.14 18.68
N GLY A 65 21.02 0.97 17.73
CA GLY A 65 22.23 1.80 17.83
C GLY A 65 22.72 2.30 16.47
N CYS A 66 22.62 3.62 16.27
CA CYS A 66 23.21 4.47 15.21
C CYS A 66 22.64 4.40 13.79
N ASP A 67 21.94 5.46 13.36
CA ASP A 67 22.44 6.57 12.51
C ASP A 67 21.23 7.47 12.17
N GLU A 68 21.27 8.78 12.38
CA GLU A 68 20.06 9.65 12.38
C GLU A 68 19.36 9.72 11.00
N GLU A 69 20.12 9.70 9.89
CA GLU A 69 19.55 9.60 8.53
C GLU A 69 18.98 8.20 8.23
N TYR A 70 19.55 7.16 8.84
CA TYR A 70 18.98 5.82 8.80
C TYR A 70 17.65 5.82 9.56
N GLU A 71 17.58 6.53 10.69
CA GLU A 71 16.37 6.66 11.49
C GLU A 71 15.22 7.35 10.73
N GLU A 72 15.46 8.50 10.06
CA GLU A 72 14.41 9.20 9.30
C GLU A 72 13.85 8.32 8.16
N LYS A 73 14.72 7.63 7.42
CA LYS A 73 14.30 6.74 6.33
C LYS A 73 13.46 5.58 6.87
N GLU A 74 13.86 5.03 8.00
CA GLU A 74 13.20 3.89 8.61
C GLU A 74 11.85 4.28 9.26
N GLN A 75 11.75 5.46 9.88
CA GLN A 75 10.49 6.05 10.33
C GLN A 75 9.52 6.26 9.17
N LEU A 76 9.99 6.85 8.06
CA LEU A 76 9.17 7.02 6.85
C LEU A 76 8.67 5.67 6.29
N LEU A 77 9.47 4.61 6.40
CA LEU A 77 9.04 3.27 5.99
C LEU A 77 7.97 2.68 6.91
N ASP A 78 8.05 2.92 8.23
CA ASP A 78 7.03 2.50 9.18
C ASP A 78 5.71 3.25 8.94
N ASP A 79 5.75 4.56 8.76
CA ASP A 79 4.58 5.39 8.43
C ASP A 79 3.89 4.90 7.15
N LEU A 80 4.70 4.59 6.11
CA LEU A 80 4.20 4.04 4.85
C LEU A 80 3.53 2.68 5.05
N ILE A 81 4.11 1.81 5.88
CA ILE A 81 3.52 0.49 6.20
C ILE A 81 2.17 0.67 6.88
N GLU A 82 2.08 1.55 7.88
CA GLU A 82 0.84 1.82 8.61
C GLU A 82 -0.26 2.30 7.66
N ARG A 83 0.05 3.26 6.77
CA ARG A 83 -0.91 3.76 5.78
C ARG A 83 -1.38 2.69 4.80
N ILE A 84 -0.48 1.81 4.35
CA ILE A 84 -0.82 0.70 3.45
C ILE A 84 -1.75 -0.29 4.16
N ASP A 85 -1.41 -0.66 5.40
CA ASP A 85 -2.18 -1.66 6.16
C ASP A 85 -3.54 -1.11 6.60
N ALA A 86 -3.62 0.18 6.97
CA ALA A 86 -4.88 0.86 7.23
C ALA A 86 -5.80 0.85 6.01
N HIS A 87 -5.27 1.21 4.83
CA HIS A 87 -6.05 1.18 3.59
C HIS A 87 -6.49 -0.23 3.22
N ALA A 88 -5.61 -1.22 3.36
CA ALA A 88 -5.96 -2.62 3.10
C ALA A 88 -7.09 -3.11 4.02
N THR A 89 -7.08 -2.68 5.29
CA THR A 89 -8.11 -3.01 6.28
C THR A 89 -9.45 -2.36 5.94
N GLU A 90 -9.45 -1.07 5.62
CA GLU A 90 -10.64 -0.32 5.19
C GLU A 90 -11.30 -0.97 3.97
N VAL A 91 -10.49 -1.26 2.95
CA VAL A 91 -10.95 -1.89 1.71
C VAL A 91 -11.45 -3.32 1.94
N ALA A 92 -10.86 -4.06 2.88
CA ALA A 92 -11.35 -5.39 3.26
C ALA A 92 -12.69 -5.31 4.03
N ALA A 93 -12.84 -4.33 4.92
CA ALA A 93 -14.08 -4.08 5.64
C ALA A 93 -15.22 -3.73 4.67
N GLU A 94 -15.01 -2.78 3.75
CA GLU A 94 -16.00 -2.40 2.75
C GLU A 94 -16.43 -3.60 1.87
N ARG A 95 -15.46 -4.42 1.44
CA ARG A 95 -15.75 -5.64 0.69
C ARG A 95 -16.61 -6.61 1.50
N THR A 96 -16.28 -6.81 2.77
CA THR A 96 -16.99 -7.72 3.67
C THR A 96 -18.43 -7.26 3.89
N GLU A 97 -18.63 -5.97 4.14
CA GLU A 97 -19.96 -5.37 4.28
C GLU A 97 -20.78 -5.49 3.00
N ARG A 98 -20.15 -5.26 1.84
CA ARG A 98 -20.82 -5.39 0.53
C ARG A 98 -21.26 -6.82 0.27
N ILE A 99 -20.43 -7.81 0.60
CA ILE A 99 -20.78 -9.24 0.49
C ILE A 99 -21.95 -9.56 1.43
N ALA A 100 -21.86 -9.17 2.71
CA ALA A 100 -22.93 -9.42 3.68
C ALA A 100 -24.28 -8.80 3.25
N ARG A 101 -24.24 -7.59 2.68
CA ARG A 101 -25.42 -6.93 2.10
C ARG A 101 -25.99 -7.71 0.92
N ASN A 102 -25.13 -8.15 0.00
CA ASN A 102 -25.56 -8.91 -1.16
C ASN A 102 -26.19 -10.25 -0.75
N THR A 103 -25.53 -11.02 0.14
CA THR A 103 -26.07 -12.28 0.68
C THR A 103 -27.40 -12.08 1.40
N ARG A 104 -27.59 -10.98 2.13
CA ARG A 104 -28.89 -10.66 2.77
C ARG A 104 -30.00 -10.46 1.74
N LEU A 105 -29.70 -9.75 0.65
CA LEU A 105 -30.66 -9.52 -0.43
C LEU A 105 -30.99 -10.82 -1.17
N GLU A 106 -29.98 -11.65 -1.47
CA GLU A 106 -30.16 -12.96 -2.08
C GLU A 106 -31.05 -13.87 -1.21
N ASN A 107 -30.78 -13.96 0.10
CA ASN A 107 -31.58 -14.74 1.03
C ASN A 107 -33.03 -14.22 1.13
N GLN A 108 -33.24 -12.90 1.07
CA GLN A 108 -34.59 -12.32 1.04
C GLN A 108 -35.34 -12.73 -0.23
N VAL A 109 -34.71 -12.64 -1.41
CA VAL A 109 -35.31 -13.05 -2.69
C VAL A 109 -35.65 -14.54 -2.69
N VAL A 110 -34.77 -15.41 -2.18
CA VAL A 110 -35.03 -16.86 -2.09
C VAL A 110 -36.26 -17.15 -1.22
N CYS A 111 -36.44 -16.44 -0.10
CA CYS A 111 -37.62 -16.59 0.76
C CYS A 111 -38.93 -16.18 0.06
N TYR A 112 -38.90 -15.23 -0.88
CA TYR A 112 -40.08 -14.83 -1.65
C TYR A 112 -40.46 -15.81 -2.78
N VAL A 113 -39.52 -16.62 -3.26
CA VAL A 113 -39.76 -17.57 -4.37
C VAL A 113 -40.28 -18.93 -3.86
N HIS A 114 -40.17 -19.21 -2.55
CA HIS A 114 -40.56 -20.48 -1.93
C HIS A 114 -41.88 -20.43 -1.14
N ASP A 115 -42.75 -19.45 -1.41
CA ASP A 115 -44.11 -19.38 -0.87
C ASP A 115 -45.12 -19.96 -1.89
N PRO A 116 -45.53 -21.24 -1.77
CA PRO A 116 -46.57 -21.80 -2.61
C PRO A 116 -47.93 -21.31 -2.08
N ARG A 117 -48.59 -20.43 -2.82
CA ARG A 117 -50.04 -20.22 -2.68
C ARG A 117 -50.80 -21.49 -3.04
#